data_AF-A0A815V5S4-F1
#
_entry.id   AF-A0A815V5S4-F1
#
_cell.length_a   1.000
_cell.length_b   1.000
_cell.length_c   1.000
_cell.angle_alpha   90.00
_cell.angle_beta   90.00
_cell.angle_gamma   90.00
#
_symmetry.space_group_name_H-M   'P 1'
#
loop_
_entity.id
_entity.type
_entity.pdbx_description
1 polymer ?
#
loop_
_entity_poly.entity_id
_entity_poly.type
_entity_poly.pdbx_seq_one_letter_code
_entity_poly.pdbx_strand_id
1 'polypeptide(L)'
;MKAIRPVFNELAHPDTLKKVINGGSQNSNESFHVVLWSLAPKNRYTTGAVIDLCAAIAVLSYNEGDQSILPVIAELTGGGCGFYTKAAMRRLDERRIYSEHKRKQTEEKTNLTKETFDSERGDRMSLGVSDDDALDDSYIPGAY
;
A
#
# COMPACT_ATOMS: atom_id res chain seq x y z
N MET A 1 -22.72 19.32 11.35
CA MET A 1 -22.76 17.92 11.84
C MET A 1 -23.85 17.05 11.21
N LYS A 2 -25.07 17.55 10.91
CA LYS A 2 -26.17 16.71 10.37
C LYS A 2 -25.86 16.02 9.02
N ALA A 3 -25.06 16.64 8.14
CA ALA A 3 -24.74 16.06 6.83
C ALA A 3 -23.66 14.95 6.87
N ILE A 4 -22.76 14.99 7.86
CA ILE A 4 -21.63 14.03 7.98
C ILE A 4 -22.06 12.77 8.72
N ARG A 5 -22.97 12.90 9.68
CA ARG A 5 -23.45 11.80 10.53
C ARG A 5 -23.96 10.57 9.76
N PRO A 6 -24.75 10.68 8.68
CA PRO A 6 -25.18 9.50 7.93
C PRO A 6 -24.01 8.77 7.27
N VAL A 7 -23.07 9.50 6.66
CA VAL A 7 -21.87 8.93 6.05
C VAL A 7 -20.98 8.24 7.09
N PHE A 8 -20.79 8.89 8.24
CA PHE A 8 -20.01 8.32 9.34
C PHE A 8 -20.64 7.01 9.85
N ASN A 9 -21.95 6.98 10.06
CA ASN A 9 -22.65 5.80 10.54
C ASN A 9 -22.60 4.63 9.54
N GLU A 10 -22.66 4.92 8.25
CA GLU A 10 -22.53 3.92 7.18
C GLU A 10 -21.12 3.35 7.11
N LEU A 11 -20.09 4.20 7.22
CA LEU A 11 -18.69 3.78 7.23
C LEU A 11 -18.30 3.01 8.51
N ALA A 12 -18.89 3.38 9.65
CA ALA A 12 -18.70 2.71 10.92
C ALA A 12 -19.58 1.47 11.10
N HIS A 13 -20.44 1.14 10.12
CA HIS A 13 -21.30 -0.04 10.20
C HIS A 13 -20.44 -1.33 10.21
N PRO A 14 -20.71 -2.30 11.10
CA PRO A 14 -19.91 -3.53 11.20
C PRO A 14 -19.73 -4.28 9.88
N ASP A 15 -20.74 -4.27 9.00
CA ASP A 15 -20.66 -4.92 7.68
C ASP A 15 -19.77 -4.16 6.68
N THR A 16 -19.64 -2.85 6.83
CA THR A 16 -18.66 -2.02 6.09
C THR A 16 -17.27 -2.25 6.65
N LEU A 17 -17.14 -2.29 7.98
CA LEU A 17 -15.88 -2.54 8.66
C LEU A 17 -15.33 -3.95 8.34
N LYS A 18 -16.18 -4.99 8.32
CA LYS A 18 -15.76 -6.36 7.93
C LYS A 18 -15.13 -6.45 6.54
N LYS A 19 -15.52 -5.57 5.61
CA LYS A 19 -14.90 -5.50 4.27
C LYS A 19 -13.47 -4.93 4.30
N VAL A 20 -13.11 -4.18 5.36
CA VAL A 20 -11.78 -3.58 5.56
C VAL A 20 -10.95 -4.25 6.67
N ILE A 21 -11.53 -5.11 7.52
CA ILE A 21 -10.84 -5.82 8.62
C ILE A 21 -9.73 -6.76 8.09
N ASN A 22 -9.87 -7.29 6.87
CA ASN A 22 -8.81 -8.04 6.17
C ASN A 22 -8.24 -7.24 4.99
N GLY A 23 -8.57 -5.95 4.91
CA GLY A 23 -8.29 -5.06 3.81
C GLY A 23 -6.83 -4.64 3.77
N GLY A 24 -5.96 -5.53 3.33
CA GLY A 24 -4.77 -5.13 2.59
C GLY A 24 -5.21 -4.55 1.24
N SER A 25 -5.92 -3.42 1.25
CA SER A 25 -6.28 -2.74 0.00
C SER A 25 -5.04 -2.04 -0.51
N GLN A 26 -4.14 -2.80 -1.12
CA GLN A 26 -3.48 -2.27 -2.31
C GLN A 26 -4.60 -2.10 -3.33
N ASN A 27 -5.24 -0.93 -3.32
CA ASN A 27 -6.11 -0.52 -4.40
C ASN A 27 -5.29 -0.68 -5.68
N SER A 28 -5.65 -1.65 -6.54
CA SER A 28 -4.90 -1.96 -7.76
C SER A 28 -4.68 -0.70 -8.61
N ASN A 29 -5.62 0.25 -8.56
CA ASN A 29 -5.49 1.53 -9.23
C ASN A 29 -4.42 2.42 -8.58
N GLU A 30 -4.31 2.45 -7.26
CA GLU A 30 -3.22 3.17 -6.57
C GLU A 30 -1.85 2.54 -6.88
N SER A 31 -1.75 1.21 -6.79
CA SER A 31 -0.51 0.50 -7.12
C SER A 31 -0.09 0.72 -8.58
N PHE A 32 -1.04 0.67 -9.51
CA PHE A 32 -0.78 1.01 -10.91
C PHE A 32 -0.38 2.48 -11.09
N HIS A 33 -1.10 3.41 -10.46
CA HIS A 33 -0.79 4.84 -10.52
C HIS A 33 0.60 5.15 -9.97
N VAL A 34 1.07 4.44 -8.94
CA VAL A 34 2.44 4.59 -8.43
C VAL A 34 3.46 4.26 -9.53
N VAL A 35 3.25 3.18 -10.28
CA VAL A 35 4.13 2.83 -11.42
C VAL A 35 4.07 3.90 -12.49
N LEU A 36 2.88 4.29 -12.94
CA LEU A 36 2.69 5.31 -13.98
C LEU A 36 3.35 6.65 -13.62
N TRP A 37 3.10 7.16 -12.42
CA TRP A 37 3.64 8.45 -11.99
C TRP A 37 5.11 8.41 -11.59
N SER A 38 5.69 7.22 -11.38
CA SER A 38 7.14 7.05 -11.27
C SER A 38 7.84 7.26 -12.61
N LEU A 39 7.18 6.89 -13.72
CA LEU A 39 7.67 7.08 -15.08
C LEU A 39 7.42 8.50 -15.60
N ALA A 40 6.23 9.05 -15.33
CA ALA A 40 5.83 10.39 -15.73
C ALA A 40 5.43 11.24 -14.51
N PRO A 41 6.39 11.83 -13.77
CA PRO A 41 6.09 12.61 -12.59
C PRO A 41 5.16 13.80 -12.89
N LYS A 42 4.09 13.94 -12.11
CA LYS A 42 3.08 15.00 -12.28
C LYS A 42 3.63 16.42 -12.14
N ASN A 43 4.77 16.58 -11.49
CA ASN A 43 5.44 17.86 -11.30
C ASN A 43 6.31 18.29 -12.48
N ARG A 44 6.38 17.49 -13.56
CA ARG A 44 7.11 17.81 -14.78
C ARG A 44 6.17 17.82 -15.97
N TYR A 45 6.35 18.82 -16.83
CA TYR A 45 5.66 18.86 -18.10
C TYR A 45 6.11 17.68 -18.97
N THR A 46 5.13 16.95 -19.49
CA THR A 46 5.31 15.79 -20.35
C THR A 46 4.29 15.88 -21.48
N THR A 47 4.70 15.58 -22.72
CA THR A 47 3.77 15.59 -23.86
C THR A 47 2.81 14.40 -23.79
N GLY A 48 1.62 14.54 -24.39
CA GLY A 48 0.61 13.46 -24.40
C GLY A 48 1.17 12.13 -24.91
N ALA A 49 1.94 12.17 -26.00
CA ALA A 49 2.59 10.98 -26.56
C ALA A 49 3.55 10.28 -25.57
N VAL A 50 4.25 11.03 -24.72
CA VAL A 50 5.12 10.43 -23.69
C VAL A 50 4.29 9.85 -22.55
N ILE A 51 3.17 10.49 -22.17
CA ILE A 51 2.23 9.92 -21.19
C ILE A 51 1.66 8.59 -21.69
N ASP A 52 1.26 8.52 -22.96
CA ASP A 52 0.71 7.29 -23.56
C ASP A 52 1.76 6.16 -23.55
N LEU A 53 3.01 6.48 -23.89
CA LEU A 53 4.13 5.54 -23.80
C LEU A 53 4.38 5.08 -22.36
N CYS A 54 4.42 6.01 -21.40
CA CYS A 54 4.58 5.68 -19.99
C CYS A 54 3.43 4.81 -19.46
N ALA A 55 2.19 5.05 -19.92
CA ALA A 55 1.04 4.22 -19.59
C ALA A 55 1.20 2.79 -20.12
N ALA A 56 1.60 2.63 -21.38
CA ALA A 56 1.85 1.31 -21.96
C ALA A 56 2.97 0.55 -21.20
N ILE A 57 4.08 1.23 -20.89
CA ILE A 57 5.17 0.64 -20.10
C ILE A 57 4.71 0.30 -18.68
N ALA A 58 3.93 1.17 -18.03
CA ALA A 58 3.40 0.91 -16.70
C ALA A 58 2.49 -0.31 -16.66
N VAL A 59 1.65 -0.52 -17.69
CA VAL A 59 0.81 -1.72 -17.82
C VAL A 59 1.66 -2.98 -17.89
N LEU A 60 2.73 -2.97 -18.69
CA LEU A 60 3.66 -4.09 -18.81
C LEU A 60 4.36 -4.39 -17.48
N SER A 61 5.04 -3.39 -16.89
CA SER A 61 5.72 -3.54 -15.60
C SER A 61 4.81 -3.99 -14.47
N TYR A 62 3.59 -3.43 -14.40
CA TYR A 62 2.65 -3.75 -13.35
C TYR A 62 2.19 -5.21 -13.43
N ASN A 63 1.81 -5.68 -14.62
CA ASN A 63 1.23 -7.01 -14.80
C ASN A 63 2.27 -8.13 -14.89
N GLU A 64 3.38 -7.88 -15.60
CA GLU A 64 4.35 -8.93 -15.96
C GLU A 64 5.76 -8.69 -15.39
N GLY A 65 6.00 -7.53 -14.78
CA GLY A 65 7.32 -7.14 -14.28
C GLY A 65 8.15 -6.41 -15.33
N ASP A 66 9.27 -5.82 -14.91
CA ASP A 66 10.12 -4.94 -15.72
C ASP A 66 10.85 -5.69 -16.85
N GLN A 67 10.99 -7.02 -16.75
CA GLN A 67 11.51 -7.83 -17.87
C GLN A 67 10.62 -7.81 -19.11
N SER A 68 9.30 -7.56 -18.96
CA SER A 68 8.38 -7.44 -20.09
C SER A 68 8.68 -6.24 -21.00
N ILE A 69 9.48 -5.28 -20.53
CA ILE A 69 9.93 -4.11 -21.32
C ILE A 69 11.07 -4.46 -22.29
N LEU A 70 11.82 -5.54 -22.06
CA LEU A 70 12.95 -5.95 -22.90
C LEU A 70 12.62 -6.07 -24.41
N PRO A 71 11.50 -6.69 -24.85
CA PRO A 71 11.11 -6.70 -26.26
C PRO A 71 10.80 -5.29 -26.79
N VAL A 72 10.20 -4.41 -25.99
CA VAL A 72 9.91 -3.03 -26.38
C VAL A 72 11.20 -2.24 -26.62
N ILE A 73 12.17 -2.38 -25.73
CA ILE A 73 13.50 -1.76 -25.91
C ILE A 73 14.17 -2.31 -27.16
N ALA A 74 14.05 -3.62 -27.41
CA ALA A 74 14.67 -4.23 -28.59
C ALA A 74 14.12 -3.67 -29.91
N GLU A 75 12.79 -3.52 -29.98
CA GLU A 75 12.11 -2.91 -31.13
C GLU A 75 12.52 -1.44 -31.33
N LEU A 76 12.52 -0.65 -30.26
CA LEU A 76 12.84 0.79 -30.32
C LEU A 76 14.30 1.08 -30.66
N THR A 77 15.22 0.19 -30.27
CA THR A 77 16.66 0.40 -30.50
C THR A 77 17.18 -0.32 -31.75
N GLY A 78 16.33 -1.09 -32.44
CA GLY A 78 16.74 -1.88 -33.60
C GLY A 78 17.77 -2.96 -33.29
N GLY A 79 17.91 -3.35 -32.02
CA GLY A 79 18.92 -4.29 -31.54
C GLY A 79 18.51 -4.92 -30.21
N GLY A 80 19.03 -6.11 -29.90
CA GLY A 80 18.67 -6.80 -28.65
C GLY A 80 19.17 -6.08 -27.39
N CYS A 81 18.50 -6.32 -26.26
CA CYS A 81 18.96 -5.81 -24.97
C CYS A 81 20.31 -6.44 -24.56
N GLY A 82 21.27 -5.58 -24.17
CA GLY A 82 22.55 -6.00 -23.62
C GLY A 82 22.43 -6.73 -22.28
N PHE A 83 23.50 -7.42 -21.88
CA PHE A 83 23.56 -8.20 -20.64
C PHE A 83 23.18 -7.37 -19.40
N TYR A 84 23.75 -6.16 -19.27
CA TYR A 84 23.49 -5.30 -18.12
C TYR A 84 22.03 -4.85 -18.02
N THR A 85 21.37 -4.57 -19.14
CA THR A 85 19.95 -4.22 -19.17
C THR A 85 19.09 -5.38 -18.69
N LYS A 86 19.32 -6.59 -19.22
CA LYS A 86 18.59 -7.79 -18.81
C LYS A 86 18.80 -8.10 -17.32
N ALA A 87 20.03 -8.01 -16.85
CA ALA A 87 20.37 -8.21 -15.44
C ALA A 87 19.73 -7.15 -14.53
N ALA A 88 19.67 -5.89 -14.97
CA ALA A 88 19.03 -4.81 -14.22
C ALA A 88 17.51 -5.03 -14.10
N MET A 89 16.82 -5.35 -15.19
CA MET A 89 15.37 -5.61 -15.19
C MET A 89 15.03 -6.80 -14.29
N ARG A 90 15.80 -7.89 -14.39
CA ARG A 90 15.63 -9.04 -13.48
C ARG A 90 15.78 -8.68 -12.01
N ARG A 91 16.80 -7.86 -11.66
CA ARG A 91 17.01 -7.41 -10.28
C ARG A 91 15.88 -6.52 -9.78
N LEU A 92 15.28 -5.71 -10.65
CA LEU A 92 14.13 -4.88 -10.29
C LEU A 92 12.92 -5.75 -9.92
N ASP A 93 12.63 -6.78 -10.73
CA ASP A 93 11.58 -7.75 -10.45
C ASP A 93 11.82 -8.51 -9.14
N GLU A 94 13.05 -9.00 -8.93
CA GLU A 94 13.44 -9.68 -7.70
C GLU A 94 13.24 -8.78 -6.46
N ARG A 95 13.62 -7.50 -6.56
CA ARG A 95 13.37 -6.53 -5.47
C ARG A 95 11.89 -6.28 -5.22
N ARG A 96 11.09 -6.17 -6.28
CA ARG A 96 9.63 -6.00 -6.18
C ARG A 96 9.03 -7.17 -5.40
N ILE A 97 9.32 -8.40 -5.82
CA ILE A 97 8.84 -9.63 -5.16
C ILE A 97 9.31 -9.67 -3.70
N TYR A 98 10.59 -9.40 -3.44
CA TYR A 98 11.14 -9.38 -2.09
C TYR A 98 10.43 -8.36 -1.19
N SER A 99 10.16 -7.15 -1.68
CA SER A 99 9.48 -6.10 -0.90
C SER A 99 8.06 -6.50 -0.52
N GLU A 100 7.34 -7.19 -1.39
CA GLU A 100 6.00 -7.70 -1.13
C GLU A 100 6.02 -8.86 -0.12
N HIS A 101 6.96 -9.81 -0.24
CA HIS A 101 7.14 -10.86 0.78
C HIS A 101 7.47 -10.29 2.16
N LYS A 102 8.36 -9.28 2.21
CA LYS A 102 8.70 -8.60 3.46
C LYS A 102 7.49 -7.90 4.06
N ARG A 103 6.67 -7.22 3.25
CA ARG A 103 5.47 -6.53 3.73
C ARG A 103 4.46 -7.51 4.31
N LYS A 104 4.19 -8.63 3.64
CA LYS A 104 3.33 -9.70 4.16
C LYS A 104 3.82 -10.26 5.50
N GLN A 105 5.12 -10.53 5.63
CA GLN A 105 5.69 -10.97 6.91
C GLN A 105 5.53 -9.95 8.04
N THR A 106 5.66 -8.65 7.73
CA THR A 106 5.43 -7.59 8.71
C THR A 106 3.96 -7.51 9.09
N GLU A 107 3.05 -7.56 8.11
CA GLU A 107 1.59 -7.57 8.34
C GLU A 107 1.17 -8.76 9.23
N GLU A 108 1.63 -9.97 8.91
CA GLU A 108 1.40 -11.17 9.73
C GLU A 108 1.87 -10.98 11.18
N LYS A 109 3.09 -10.46 11.40
CA LYS A 109 3.60 -10.17 12.75
C LYS A 109 2.76 -9.13 13.47
N THR A 110 2.33 -8.07 12.79
CA THR A 110 1.48 -7.04 13.41
C THR A 110 0.10 -7.57 13.77
N ASN A 111 -0.47 -8.45 12.96
CA ASN A 111 -1.77 -9.06 13.23
C ASN A 111 -1.70 -10.00 14.43
N LEU A 112 -0.66 -10.85 14.50
CA LEU A 112 -0.39 -11.68 15.67
C LEU A 112 -0.26 -10.86 16.95
N THR A 113 0.42 -9.70 16.87
CA THR A 113 0.59 -8.79 18.02
C THR A 113 -0.75 -8.16 18.46
N LYS A 114 -1.62 -7.80 17.50
CA LYS A 114 -2.97 -7.29 17.81
C LYS A 114 -3.85 -8.37 18.44
N GLU A 115 -3.83 -9.58 17.90
CA GLU A 115 -4.57 -10.73 18.46
C GLU A 115 -4.15 -11.03 19.90
N THR A 116 -2.85 -10.99 20.21
CA THR A 116 -2.37 -11.14 21.60
C THR A 116 -2.86 -10.01 22.51
N PHE A 117 -2.87 -8.76 22.01
CA PHE A 117 -3.30 -7.59 22.79
C PHE A 117 -4.83 -7.61 23.05
N ASP A 118 -5.62 -8.00 22.05
CA ASP A 118 -7.07 -8.14 22.16
C ASP A 118 -7.45 -9.31 23.08
N SER A 119 -6.69 -10.41 23.03
CA SER A 119 -6.82 -11.54 23.95
C SER A 119 -6.55 -11.13 25.40
N GLU A 120 -5.43 -10.45 25.67
CA GLU A 120 -5.07 -9.96 27.02
C GLU A 120 -6.07 -8.93 27.56
N ARG A 121 -6.66 -8.11 26.68
CA ARG A 121 -7.72 -7.16 27.05
C ARG A 121 -9.03 -7.88 27.38
N GLY A 122 -9.40 -8.89 26.59
CA GLY A 122 -10.56 -9.75 26.85
C GLY A 122 -10.44 -10.48 28.19
N ASP A 123 -9.24 -10.96 28.52
CA ASP A 123 -8.96 -11.67 29.77
C ASP A 123 -8.98 -10.74 31.00
N ARG A 124 -8.45 -9.50 30.89
CA ARG A 124 -8.58 -8.50 31.97
C ARG A 124 -10.02 -8.10 32.26
N MET A 125 -10.83 -7.95 31.20
CA MET A 125 -12.27 -7.68 31.32
C MET A 125 -13.03 -8.87 31.94
N SER A 126 -12.62 -10.12 31.64
CA SER A 126 -13.24 -11.32 32.21
C SER A 126 -12.92 -11.50 33.71
N LEU A 127 -11.74 -11.05 34.13
CA LEU A 127 -11.30 -11.02 35.54
C LEU A 127 -11.91 -9.88 36.36
N GLY A 128 -12.74 -9.02 35.76
CA GLY A 128 -13.42 -7.93 36.45
C GLY A 128 -12.50 -6.80 36.90
N VAL A 129 -11.32 -6.66 36.27
CA VAL A 129 -10.40 -5.57 36.55
C VAL A 129 -10.89 -4.32 35.82
N SER A 130 -11.57 -3.42 36.54
CA SER A 130 -11.97 -2.10 36.03
C SER A 130 -10.77 -1.17 35.93
N ASP A 131 -10.53 -0.57 34.77
CA ASP A 131 -9.49 0.46 34.53
C ASP A 131 -9.83 1.81 35.22
N ASP A 132 -10.65 1.83 36.27
CA ASP A 132 -11.20 3.05 36.88
C ASP A 132 -10.22 3.81 37.81
N ASP A 133 -8.99 3.31 38.03
CA ASP A 133 -8.04 3.92 38.98
C ASP A 133 -6.85 4.64 38.31
N ALA A 134 -7.04 5.29 37.16
CA ALA A 134 -6.03 6.20 36.60
C ALA A 134 -6.63 7.38 35.81
N LEU A 135 -7.53 8.13 36.42
CA LEU A 135 -7.72 9.54 36.04
C LEU A 135 -6.64 10.38 36.75
N ASP A 136 -5.43 10.41 36.19
CA ASP A 136 -4.49 11.48 36.47
C ASP A 136 -4.99 12.74 35.74
N ASP A 137 -5.68 13.60 36.47
CA ASP A 137 -6.29 14.86 36.01
C ASP A 137 -5.25 15.95 35.67
N SER A 138 -4.01 15.58 35.31
CA SER A 138 -2.91 16.51 35.06
C SER A 138 -2.83 17.05 33.63
N TYR A 139 -3.75 16.66 32.73
CA TYR A 139 -3.76 17.18 31.35
C TYR A 139 -4.36 18.59 31.28
N ILE A 140 -3.49 19.60 31.22
CA ILE A 140 -3.86 20.99 30.92
C ILE A 140 -3.51 21.28 29.44
N PRO A 141 -4.49 21.37 28.51
CA PRO A 141 -4.23 21.82 27.16
C PRO A 141 -4.04 23.34 27.13
N GLY A 142 -2.85 23.81 26.67
CA GLY A 142 -2.65 25.20 26.26
C GLY A 142 -1.61 26.05 27.02
N ALA A 143 -0.65 25.46 27.72
CA ALA A 143 0.50 26.22 28.23
C ALA A 143 1.55 26.41 27.11
N TYR A 144 1.52 27.58 26.48
CA TYR A 144 2.66 28.17 25.77
C TYR A 144 3.51 28.98 26.74
#